data_AF-A0A830E3H0-F1
#
_entry.id   AF-A0A830E3H0-F1
#
_cell.length_a   1.000
_cell.length_b   1.000
_cell.length_c   1.000
_cell.angle_alpha   90.00
_cell.angle_beta   90.00
_cell.angle_gamma   90.00
#
_symmetry.space_group_name_H-M   'P 1'
#
loop_
_entity.id
_entity.type
_entity.pdbx_description
1 polymer ?
#
loop_
_entity_poly.entity_id
_entity_poly.type
_entity_poly.pdbx_seq_one_letter_code
_entity_poly.pdbx_strand_id
1 'polypeptide(L)'
;MEDEDRYEEEPENEEINEESTDNEDYSSLVNKAPEWSVGVILYNGNAYPLAKSKYKRSEYYFSPSWRPVAKNVNGEVVVLRDGKVSKYKISRHGDKYLQVVLV
;
A
#
# COMPACT_ATOMS: atom_id res chain seq x y z
N MET A 1 -32.50 4.37 -19.19
CA MET A 1 -32.95 4.44 -17.79
C MET A 1 -32.56 3.11 -17.18
N GLU A 2 -31.96 3.16 -15.99
CA GLU A 2 -31.54 2.05 -15.10
C GLU A 2 -30.18 1.41 -15.38
N ASP A 3 -29.18 1.97 -14.68
CA ASP A 3 -28.12 1.24 -13.96
C ASP A 3 -28.69 0.02 -13.22
N GLU A 4 -28.01 -1.13 -13.22
CA GLU A 4 -27.85 -1.92 -11.99
C GLU A 4 -26.76 -3.00 -12.11
N ASP A 5 -26.07 -3.11 -10.98
CA ASP A 5 -24.86 -3.83 -10.64
C ASP A 5 -24.92 -5.36 -10.81
N ARG A 6 -23.76 -5.97 -11.15
CA ARG A 6 -23.45 -7.31 -10.67
C ARG A 6 -21.94 -7.49 -10.46
N TYR A 7 -21.58 -7.61 -9.18
CA TYR A 7 -20.28 -8.05 -8.67
C TYR A 7 -19.96 -9.50 -9.09
N GLU A 8 -18.72 -9.88 -8.81
CA GLU A 8 -18.12 -11.23 -8.76
C GLU A 8 -17.20 -11.58 -9.93
N GLU A 9 -15.90 -11.40 -9.70
CA GLU A 9 -15.01 -12.57 -9.74
C GLU A 9 -13.84 -12.31 -8.77
N GLU A 10 -13.82 -13.11 -7.71
CA GLU A 10 -12.68 -13.28 -6.81
C GLU A 10 -11.51 -13.91 -7.57
N PRO A 11 -10.26 -13.58 -7.24
CA PRO A 11 -9.22 -14.58 -7.29
C PRO A 11 -8.92 -15.02 -5.87
N GLU A 12 -9.43 -16.20 -5.53
CA GLU A 12 -8.81 -17.11 -4.58
C GLU A 12 -7.35 -17.32 -5.01
N ASN A 13 -6.37 -16.98 -4.16
CA ASN A 13 -5.35 -17.95 -3.76
C ASN A 13 -4.30 -17.40 -2.79
N GLU A 14 -3.77 -18.37 -2.05
CA GLU A 14 -2.47 -18.45 -1.41
C GLU A 14 -2.34 -17.83 -0.01
N GLU A 15 -2.54 -18.74 0.94
CA GLU A 15 -1.74 -18.92 2.16
C GLU A 15 -0.40 -18.17 2.11
N ILE A 16 -0.23 -17.19 2.99
CA ILE A 16 1.09 -16.59 3.20
C ILE A 16 1.42 -16.74 4.68
N ASN A 17 2.14 -17.84 4.91
CA ASN A 17 2.96 -18.16 6.06
C ASN A 17 3.25 -16.96 6.99
N GLU A 18 2.96 -17.20 8.26
CA GLU A 18 3.38 -16.42 9.40
C GLU A 18 4.90 -16.59 9.58
N GLU A 19 5.69 -16.07 8.65
CA GLU A 19 7.14 -16.00 8.76
C GLU A 19 7.53 -14.57 9.12
N SER A 20 7.77 -14.39 10.42
CA SER A 20 8.82 -13.54 11.00
C SER A 20 9.47 -12.56 10.01
N THR A 21 8.82 -11.42 9.76
CA THR A 21 9.49 -10.31 9.08
C THR A 21 10.49 -9.76 10.07
N ASP A 22 11.74 -10.17 9.86
CA ASP A 22 12.96 -9.59 10.40
C ASP A 22 12.80 -8.07 10.54
N ASN A 23 13.30 -7.55 11.65
CA ASN A 23 13.15 -6.17 12.10
C ASN A 23 13.95 -5.21 11.19
N GLU A 24 13.63 -5.19 9.89
CA GLU A 24 14.18 -4.25 8.92
C GLU A 24 13.79 -2.84 9.37
N ASP A 25 14.78 -1.96 9.49
CA ASP A 25 14.61 -0.60 10.00
C ASP A 25 13.90 0.30 8.96
N TYR A 26 12.59 0.06 8.81
CA TYR A 26 11.72 0.76 7.87
C TYR A 26 11.54 2.24 8.22
N SER A 27 11.90 2.66 9.44
CA SER A 27 11.91 4.04 9.91
C SER A 27 12.66 4.96 8.93
N SER A 28 13.77 4.46 8.37
CA SER A 28 14.59 5.18 7.40
C SER A 28 13.87 5.47 6.07
N LEU A 29 12.93 4.61 5.66
CA LEU A 29 12.16 4.77 4.43
C LEU A 29 11.08 5.83 4.60
N VAL A 30 10.42 5.83 5.75
CA VAL A 30 9.34 6.76 6.05
C VAL A 30 9.86 8.20 6.18
N ASN A 31 11.05 8.38 6.76
CA ASN A 31 11.71 9.69 6.85
C ASN A 31 12.10 10.29 5.49
N LYS A 32 12.28 9.46 4.45
CA LYS A 32 12.54 9.90 3.08
C LYS A 32 11.26 10.25 2.33
N ALA A 33 10.09 9.91 2.87
CA ALA A 33 8.82 10.17 2.23
C ALA A 33 8.46 11.67 2.31
N PRO A 34 7.77 12.22 1.29
CA PRO A 34 7.27 13.58 1.31
C PRO A 34 6.40 13.86 2.53
N GLU A 35 6.35 15.12 2.98
CA GLU A 35 5.58 15.52 4.18
C GLU A 35 4.07 15.28 4.08
N TRP A 36 3.51 15.36 2.87
CA TRP A 36 2.10 15.05 2.64
C TRP A 36 1.77 13.56 2.78
N SER A 37 2.79 12.69 2.73
CA SER A 37 2.65 11.24 2.78
C SER A 37 2.37 10.78 4.21
N VAL A 38 1.44 9.85 4.38
CA VAL A 38 1.15 9.24 5.69
C VAL A 38 2.04 8.04 6.01
N GLY A 39 2.83 7.59 5.03
CA GLY A 39 3.73 6.46 5.17
C GLY A 39 4.40 6.10 3.86
N VAL A 40 4.83 4.85 3.74
CA VAL A 40 5.34 4.25 2.51
C VAL A 40 4.70 2.88 2.30
N ILE A 41 4.62 2.46 1.05
CA ILE A 41 4.21 1.12 0.65
C ILE A 41 5.34 0.46 -0.12
N LEU A 42 5.67 -0.78 0.25
CA LEU A 42 6.60 -1.63 -0.46
C LEU A 42 5.82 -2.42 -1.50
N TYR A 43 6.10 -2.12 -2.76
CA TYR A 43 5.39 -2.69 -3.90
C TYR A 43 6.37 -2.93 -5.04
N ASN A 44 6.40 -4.16 -5.54
CA ASN A 44 7.23 -4.57 -6.68
C ASN A 44 8.71 -4.15 -6.53
N GLY A 45 9.31 -4.46 -5.37
CA GLY A 45 10.71 -4.17 -5.07
C GLY A 45 11.04 -2.69 -4.83
N ASN A 46 10.05 -1.82 -4.71
CA ASN A 46 10.25 -0.38 -4.52
C ASN A 46 9.37 0.15 -3.37
N ALA A 47 9.88 1.18 -2.69
CA ALA A 47 9.11 1.90 -1.68
C ALA A 47 8.50 3.16 -2.30
N TYR A 48 7.18 3.27 -2.29
CA TYR A 48 6.44 4.43 -2.78
C TYR A 48 5.82 5.21 -1.64
N PRO A 49 5.64 6.54 -1.77
CA PRO A 49 4.89 7.29 -0.78
C PRO A 49 3.42 6.86 -0.79
N LEU A 50 2.80 6.85 0.38
CA LEU A 50 1.41 6.46 0.58
C LEU A 50 0.57 7.66 1.02
N ALA A 51 -0.53 7.91 0.33
CA ALA A 51 -1.47 8.96 0.68
C ALA A 51 -2.71 8.39 1.39
N LYS A 52 -3.30 9.19 2.27
CA LYS A 52 -4.58 8.88 2.92
C LYS A 52 -5.74 9.43 2.07
N SER A 53 -6.77 8.61 1.86
CA SER A 53 -8.00 9.05 1.21
C SER A 53 -8.68 10.14 2.02
N LYS A 54 -9.12 11.21 1.35
CA LYS A 54 -9.95 12.26 1.96
C LYS A 54 -11.40 11.81 2.13
N TYR A 55 -11.83 10.81 1.37
CA TYR A 55 -13.24 10.40 1.28
C TYR A 55 -13.60 9.29 2.26
N LYS A 56 -12.65 8.42 2.60
CA LYS A 56 -12.87 7.32 3.54
C LYS A 56 -11.71 7.20 4.52
N ARG A 57 -12.07 7.06 5.80
CA ARG A 57 -11.15 7.20 6.95
C ARG A 57 -10.05 6.13 7.02
N SER A 58 -10.24 5.00 6.35
CA SER A 58 -9.37 3.82 6.37
C SER A 58 -8.89 3.40 4.98
N GLU A 59 -9.04 4.24 3.97
CA GLU A 59 -8.53 3.98 2.62
C GLU A 59 -7.24 4.75 2.38
N TYR A 60 -6.27 4.08 1.79
CA TYR A 60 -5.02 4.66 1.35
C TYR A 60 -4.90 4.51 -0.15
N TYR A 61 -3.97 5.26 -0.76
CA TYR A 61 -3.66 5.09 -2.17
C TYR A 61 -2.21 5.45 -2.45
N PHE A 62 -1.68 4.84 -3.50
CA PHE A 62 -0.40 5.22 -4.08
C PHE A 62 -0.45 5.16 -5.59
N SER A 63 0.60 5.64 -6.25
CA SER A 63 0.76 5.49 -7.69
C SER A 63 2.14 4.91 -8.00
N PRO A 64 2.25 3.86 -8.83
CA PRO A 64 3.53 3.39 -9.36
C PRO A 64 4.25 4.45 -10.23
N SER A 65 3.52 5.46 -10.70
CA SER A 65 4.09 6.61 -11.44
C SER A 65 4.73 7.65 -10.52
N TRP A 66 4.52 7.57 -9.20
CA TRP A 66 5.21 8.44 -8.26
C TRP A 66 6.68 8.07 -8.14
N ARG A 67 7.50 9.06 -7.79
CA ARG A 67 8.93 8.82 -7.55
C ARG A 67 9.07 7.92 -6.31
N PRO A 68 9.73 6.74 -6.43
CA PRO A 68 9.97 5.89 -5.29
C PRO A 68 10.94 6.57 -4.32
N VAL A 69 10.72 6.38 -3.02
CA VAL A 69 11.60 6.87 -1.95
C VAL A 69 12.83 5.98 -1.77
N ALA A 70 12.71 4.71 -2.14
CA ALA A 70 13.79 3.74 -2.21
C ALA A 70 13.48 2.65 -3.26
N LYS A 71 14.53 2.02 -3.77
CA LYS A 71 14.48 0.94 -4.77
C LYS A 71 15.20 -0.28 -4.24
N ASN A 72 14.90 -1.46 -4.78
CA ASN A 72 15.43 -2.75 -4.33
C ASN A 72 15.14 -3.02 -2.85
N VAL A 73 13.94 -2.67 -2.41
CA VAL A 73 13.46 -2.95 -1.04
C VAL A 73 12.63 -4.21 -1.10
N ASN A 74 12.94 -5.19 -0.24
CA ASN A 74 12.16 -6.42 -0.15
C ASN A 74 10.93 -6.23 0.75
N GLY A 75 9.93 -7.08 0.54
CA GLY A 75 8.70 -7.11 1.32
C GLY A 75 7.49 -6.47 0.63
N GLU A 76 6.30 -6.88 1.09
CA GLU A 76 5.00 -6.41 0.62
C GLU A 76 4.18 -5.90 1.81
N VAL A 77 4.65 -4.80 2.40
CA VAL A 77 4.03 -4.16 3.57
C VAL A 77 3.87 -2.65 3.38
N VAL A 78 2.95 -2.07 4.15
CA VAL A 78 2.84 -0.64 4.37
C VAL A 78 3.49 -0.30 5.71
N VAL A 79 4.24 0.81 5.72
CA VAL A 79 4.85 1.37 6.92
C VAL A 79 4.36 2.80 7.09
N LEU A 80 3.60 3.05 8.15
CA LEU A 80 3.03 4.36 8.46
C LEU A 80 4.03 5.24 9.24
N ARG A 81 3.79 6.55 9.25
CA ARG A 81 4.61 7.54 10.00
C ARG A 81 4.63 7.37 11.51
N ASP A 82 3.64 6.69 12.07
CA ASP A 82 3.60 6.31 13.48
C ASP A 82 4.44 5.05 13.77
N GLY A 83 5.13 4.50 12.76
CA GLY A 83 5.93 3.28 12.87
C GLY A 83 5.10 2.01 12.74
N LYS A 84 3.78 2.11 12.53
CA LYS A 84 2.94 0.93 12.35
C LYS A 84 3.24 0.26 11.00
N VAL A 85 3.62 -1.00 11.05
CA VAL A 85 3.77 -1.88 9.89
C VAL A 85 2.50 -2.70 9.73
N SER A 86 1.98 -2.83 8.51
CA SER A 86 0.79 -3.65 8.23
C SER A 86 0.90 -4.27 6.85
N LYS A 87 0.38 -5.49 6.69
CA LYS A 87 0.18 -6.06 5.35
C LYS A 87 -0.90 -5.24 4.64
N TYR A 88 -0.96 -5.33 3.32
CA TYR A 88 -1.97 -4.61 2.54
C TYR A 88 -2.55 -5.47 1.44
N LYS A 89 -3.71 -5.04 0.95
CA LYS A 89 -4.33 -5.53 -0.28
C LYS A 89 -4.63 -4.36 -1.20
N ILE A 90 -4.52 -4.59 -2.51
CA ILE A 90 -4.94 -3.61 -3.51
C ILE A 90 -6.42 -3.86 -3.82
N SER A 91 -7.29 -2.93 -3.40
CA SER A 91 -8.75 -3.09 -3.55
C SER A 91 -9.26 -2.64 -4.91
N ARG A 92 -8.57 -1.71 -5.58
CA ARG A 92 -8.95 -1.20 -6.90
C ARG A 92 -7.75 -0.63 -7.63
N HIS A 93 -7.61 -1.01 -8.89
CA HIS A 93 -6.70 -0.37 -9.82
C HIS A 93 -7.46 0.74 -10.54
N GLY A 94 -7.27 1.99 -10.12
CA GLY A 94 -7.66 3.13 -10.95
C GLY A 94 -6.57 3.42 -11.98
N ASP A 95 -6.90 4.16 -13.05
CA ASP A 95 -5.93 4.48 -14.12
C ASP A 95 -4.66 5.18 -13.62
N LYS A 96 -4.77 5.95 -12.54
CA LYS A 96 -3.66 6.75 -11.98
C LYS A 96 -3.22 6.33 -10.58
N TYR A 97 -4.13 5.75 -9.79
CA TYR A 97 -3.91 5.46 -8.39
C TYR A 97 -4.42 4.06 -8.05
N LEU A 98 -3.65 3.35 -7.24
CA LEU A 98 -4.00 2.07 -6.67
C LEU A 98 -4.54 2.29 -5.27
N GLN A 99 -5.73 1.78 -5.02
CA GLN A 99 -6.35 1.83 -3.70
C GLN A 99 -5.76 0.73 -2.81
N VAL A 100 -5.30 1.12 -1.64
CA VAL A 100 -4.64 0.26 -0.65
C VAL A 100 -5.53 0.16 0.59
N VAL A 101 -5.74 -1.07 1.03
CA VAL A 101 -6.44 -1.40 2.28
C VAL A 101 -5.46 -2.15 3.18
N LEU A 102 -5.31 -1.69 4.41
CA LEU A 102 -4.45 -2.35 5.41
C LEU A 102 -5.18 -3.55 6.03
N VAL A 103 -4.46 -4.64 6.26
CA VAL A 103 -4.95 -5.89 6.87
C VAL A 103 -4.31 -6.08 8.24
#